data_AF-A0A080N3E8-F1
#
_entry.id   AF-A0A080N3E8-F1
#
_cell.length_a   1.000
_cell.length_b   1.000
_cell.length_c   1.000
_cell.angle_alpha   90.00
_cell.angle_beta   90.00
_cell.angle_gamma   90.00
#
_symmetry.space_group_name_H-M   'P 1'
#
loop_
_entity.id
_entity.type
_entity.pdbx_description
1 polymer ?
#
loop_
_entity_poly.entity_id
_entity_poly.type
_entity_poly.pdbx_seq_one_letter_code
_entity_poly.pdbx_strand_id
1 'polypeptide(L)'
;MSQRQTLCTLQHELIHARYRDVGCAGRNGVRNELRAQRETALALIDPMGYRTAEQMYEGDKWLMSVELGVTLQVLSDYQTLLREWCCQGHSLQQRYADASVNA
;
A
#
# COMPACT_ATOMS: atom_id res chain seq x y z
N MET A 1 16.51 -8.67 9.20
CA MET A 1 15.65 -7.66 8.55
C MET A 1 16.13 -7.50 7.12
N SER A 2 15.27 -7.76 6.14
CA SER A 2 15.60 -7.53 4.73
C SER A 2 15.45 -6.05 4.38
N GLN A 3 16.11 -5.58 3.32
CA GLN A 3 16.01 -4.19 2.86
C GLN A 3 14.56 -3.76 2.60
N ARG A 4 13.73 -4.65 2.03
CA ARG A 4 12.30 -4.43 1.80
C ARG A 4 11.53 -4.21 3.11
N GLN A 5 11.79 -5.04 4.12
CA GLN A 5 11.18 -4.87 5.45
C GLN A 5 11.59 -3.53 6.05
N THR A 6 12.87 -3.17 6.01
CA THR A 6 13.36 -1.89 6.52
C THR A 6 12.71 -0.71 5.81
N LEU A 7 12.59 -0.74 4.48
CA LEU A 7 11.94 0.32 3.71
C LEU A 7 10.47 0.47 4.07
N CYS A 8 9.71 -0.63 4.08
CA CYS A 8 8.29 -0.60 4.44
C CYS A 8 8.07 -0.12 5.88
N THR A 9 8.85 -0.61 6.83
CA THR A 9 8.77 -0.18 8.23
C THR A 9 9.15 1.29 8.37
N LEU A 10 10.23 1.75 7.72
CA LEU A 10 10.63 3.15 7.80
C LEU A 10 9.54 4.08 7.24
N GLN A 11 8.96 3.75 6.09
CA GLN A 11 7.88 4.53 5.50
C GLN A 11 6.66 4.57 6.44
N HIS A 12 6.31 3.45 7.07
CA HIS A 12 5.22 3.36 8.05
C HIS A 12 5.44 4.30 9.24
N GLU A 13 6.65 4.29 9.81
CA GLU A 13 7.00 5.18 10.92
C GLU A 13 7.04 6.66 10.48
N LEU A 14 7.46 6.96 9.25
CA LEU A 14 7.41 8.32 8.71
C LEU A 14 5.97 8.83 8.58
N ILE A 15 5.02 7.96 8.22
CA ILE A 15 3.60 8.32 8.21
C ILE A 15 3.12 8.60 9.64
N HIS A 16 3.40 7.72 10.60
CA HIS A 16 3.07 7.98 12.02
C HIS A 16 3.62 9.32 12.50
N ALA A 17 4.88 9.62 12.18
CA ALA A 17 5.52 10.89 12.51
C ALA A 17 4.83 12.09 11.85
N ARG A 18 4.45 11.99 10.56
CA ARG A 18 3.74 13.04 9.82
C ARG A 18 2.40 13.41 10.47
N TYR A 19 1.65 12.41 10.94
CA TYR A 19 0.36 12.61 11.59
C TYR A 19 0.46 12.84 13.11
N ARG A 20 1.68 12.84 13.67
CA ARG A 20 1.96 12.95 15.11
C ARG A 20 1.24 11.88 15.92
N ASP A 21 1.17 10.68 15.36
CA ASP A 21 0.54 9.55 16.02
C ASP A 21 1.45 9.03 17.13
N VAL A 22 0.87 8.83 18.32
CA VAL A 22 1.50 8.11 19.43
C VAL A 22 1.38 6.60 19.21
N GLY A 23 1.85 6.14 18.04
CA GLY A 23 1.84 4.74 17.60
C GLY A 23 0.51 4.01 17.80
N CYS A 24 0.58 2.70 18.06
CA CYS A 24 -0.58 1.84 18.33
C CYS A 24 -1.19 2.03 19.73
N ALA A 25 -0.63 2.90 20.58
CA ALA A 25 -1.06 3.03 21.98
C ALA A 25 -2.21 4.05 22.12
N GLY A 26 -3.19 3.72 22.98
CA GLY A 26 -4.27 4.62 23.36
C GLY A 26 -5.55 4.49 22.53
N ARG A 27 -6.51 5.40 22.80
CA ARG A 27 -7.91 5.31 22.31
C ARG A 27 -8.05 5.29 20.78
N ASN A 28 -7.09 5.86 20.06
CA ASN A 28 -7.08 5.94 18.60
C ASN A 28 -6.03 5.04 17.94
N GLY A 29 -5.31 4.21 18.69
CA GLY A 29 -4.16 3.45 18.18
C GLY A 29 -4.49 2.59 16.95
N VAL A 30 -5.63 1.91 16.95
CA VAL A 30 -6.08 1.09 15.81
C VAL A 30 -6.37 1.95 14.57
N ARG A 31 -6.98 3.13 14.74
CA ARG A 31 -7.28 4.04 13.62
C ARG A 31 -6.00 4.64 13.03
N ASN A 32 -5.05 5.00 13.90
CA ASN A 32 -3.76 5.53 13.51
C ASN A 32 -2.96 4.48 12.72
N GLU A 33 -2.92 3.24 13.23
CA GLU A 33 -2.24 2.13 12.57
C GLU A 33 -2.87 1.79 11.21
N LEU A 34 -4.21 1.73 11.11
CA LEU A 34 -4.89 1.52 9.83
C LEU A 34 -4.64 2.65 8.83
N ARG A 35 -4.54 3.91 9.30
CA ARG A 35 -4.15 5.03 8.42
C ARG A 35 -2.70 4.87 7.96
N ALA A 36 -1.78 4.56 8.87
CA ALA A 36 -0.37 4.39 8.54
C ALA A 36 -0.15 3.26 7.53
N GLN A 37 -0.83 2.12 7.69
CA GLN A 37 -0.83 1.01 6.73
C GLN A 37 -1.33 1.43 5.35
N ARG A 38 -2.49 2.10 5.29
CA ARG A 38 -3.08 2.57 4.03
C ARG A 38 -2.18 3.57 3.31
N GLU A 39 -1.71 4.59 4.00
CA GLU A 39 -0.83 5.63 3.42
C GLU A 39 0.52 5.05 3.00
N THR A 40 1.08 4.09 3.74
CA THR A 40 2.32 3.39 3.36
C THR A 40 2.13 2.60 2.07
N ALA A 41 1.01 1.88 1.93
CA ALA A 41 0.68 1.17 0.71
C ALA A 41 0.53 2.11 -0.50
N LEU A 42 -0.15 3.24 -0.33
CA LEU A 42 -0.30 4.25 -1.39
C LEU A 42 1.03 4.93 -1.75
N ALA A 43 1.93 5.12 -0.77
CA ALA A 43 3.22 5.77 -1.00
C ALA A 43 4.25 4.86 -1.69
N LEU A 44 4.20 3.54 -1.44
CA LEU A 44 5.21 2.61 -1.93
C LEU A 44 4.81 1.86 -3.20
N ILE A 45 3.52 1.65 -3.44
CA ILE A 45 3.05 0.87 -4.60
C ILE A 45 2.63 1.81 -5.71
N ASP A 46 3.41 1.80 -6.79
CA ASP A 46 3.00 2.38 -8.07
C ASP A 46 1.79 1.60 -8.64
N PRO A 47 0.64 2.25 -8.92
CA PRO A 47 -0.51 1.59 -9.51
C PRO A 47 -0.21 0.90 -10.85
N MET A 48 0.70 1.43 -11.66
CA MET A 48 1.04 0.80 -12.94
C MET A 48 1.93 -0.42 -12.77
N GLY A 49 2.95 -0.32 -11.92
CA GLY A 49 3.77 -1.46 -11.48
C GLY A 49 2.91 -2.57 -10.88
N TYR A 50 1.92 -2.24 -10.04
CA TYR A 50 0.99 -3.23 -9.49
C TYR A 50 0.23 -3.97 -10.59
N ARG A 51 -0.34 -3.24 -11.57
CA ARG A 51 -1.08 -3.86 -12.68
C ARG A 51 -0.19 -4.81 -13.49
N THR A 52 1.03 -4.39 -13.80
CA THR A 52 1.98 -5.25 -14.53
C THR A 52 2.35 -6.49 -13.73
N ALA A 53 2.64 -6.34 -12.43
CA ALA A 53 2.96 -7.47 -11.55
C ALA A 53 1.78 -8.44 -11.42
N GLU A 54 0.55 -7.93 -11.30
CA GLU A 54 -0.67 -8.75 -11.23
C GLU A 54 -0.87 -9.57 -12.50
N GLN A 55 -0.61 -9.00 -13.68
CA GLN A 55 -0.67 -9.68 -14.97
C GLN A 55 0.45 -10.71 -15.16
N MET A 56 1.68 -10.37 -14.74
CA MET A 56 2.86 -11.20 -14.92
C MET A 56 2.86 -12.44 -14.02
N TYR A 57 2.36 -12.30 -12.80
CA TYR A 57 2.41 -13.34 -11.77
C TYR A 57 1.04 -13.94 -11.42
N GLU A 58 0.00 -13.64 -12.21
CA GLU A 58 -1.36 -14.19 -12.06
C GLU A 58 -1.93 -14.04 -10.63
N GLY A 59 -1.57 -12.95 -9.94
CA GLY A 59 -1.99 -12.71 -8.56
C GLY A 59 -1.20 -13.43 -7.47
N ASP A 60 -0.07 -14.09 -7.78
CA ASP A 60 0.83 -14.66 -6.76
C ASP A 60 1.42 -13.54 -5.90
N LYS A 61 0.91 -13.44 -4.66
CA LYS A 61 1.26 -12.36 -3.74
C LYS A 61 2.74 -12.33 -3.39
N TRP A 62 3.40 -13.48 -3.32
CA TRP A 62 4.81 -13.52 -2.95
C TRP A 62 5.65 -12.94 -4.08
N LEU A 63 5.45 -13.41 -5.31
CA LEU A 63 6.16 -12.90 -6.49
C LEU A 63 5.86 -11.43 -6.74
N MET A 64 4.60 -11.02 -6.66
CA MET A 64 4.21 -9.61 -6.76
C MET A 64 4.90 -8.74 -5.69
N SER A 65 4.97 -9.20 -4.44
CA SER A 65 5.65 -8.44 -3.37
C SER A 65 7.15 -8.32 -3.60
N VAL A 66 7.77 -9.32 -4.23
CA VAL A 66 9.18 -9.29 -4.59
C VAL A 66 9.41 -8.29 -5.71
N GLU A 67 8.60 -8.35 -6.77
CA GLU A 67 8.68 -7.44 -7.92
C GLU A 67 8.46 -5.98 -7.51
N LEU A 68 7.43 -5.72 -6.71
CA LEU A 68 7.11 -4.37 -6.23
C LEU A 68 8.06 -3.85 -5.14
N GLY A 69 9.01 -4.67 -4.67
CA GLY A 69 9.96 -4.26 -3.63
C GLY A 69 9.34 -4.02 -2.25
N VAL A 70 8.13 -4.54 -1.99
CA VAL A 70 7.39 -4.32 -0.73
C VAL A 70 7.26 -5.61 0.10
N THR A 71 6.70 -5.48 1.31
CA THR A 71 6.31 -6.64 2.12
C THR A 71 4.93 -7.16 1.72
N LEU A 72 4.63 -8.42 2.06
CA LEU A 72 3.30 -9.02 1.85
C LEU A 72 2.17 -8.25 2.56
N GLN A 73 2.48 -7.62 3.70
CA GLN A 73 1.52 -6.80 4.45
C GLN A 73 1.12 -5.58 3.63
N VAL A 74 2.10 -4.79 3.18
CA VAL A 74 1.87 -3.59 2.37
C VAL A 74 1.11 -3.92 1.08
N LEU A 75 1.45 -5.04 0.42
CA LEU A 75 0.70 -5.51 -0.75
C LEU A 75 -0.75 -5.84 -0.41
N SER A 76 -1.00 -6.50 0.73
CA SER A 76 -2.36 -6.86 1.17
C SER A 76 -3.18 -5.63 1.55
N ASP A 77 -2.56 -4.62 2.15
CA ASP A 77 -3.18 -3.35 2.49
C ASP A 77 -3.60 -2.60 1.22
N TYR A 78 -2.74 -2.60 0.20
CA TYR A 78 -3.07 -2.04 -1.13
C TYR A 78 -4.24 -2.77 -1.80
N GLN A 79 -4.27 -4.10 -1.77
CA GLN A 79 -5.39 -4.87 -2.30
C GLN A 79 -6.70 -4.57 -1.56
N THR A 80 -6.64 -4.32 -0.26
CA THR A 80 -7.81 -3.92 0.53
C THR A 80 -8.30 -2.54 0.10
N LEU A 81 -7.39 -1.59 -0.11
CA LEU A 81 -7.73 -0.27 -0.66
C LEU A 81 -8.40 -0.36 -2.04
N LEU A 82 -7.90 -1.21 -2.93
CA LEU A 82 -8.53 -1.42 -4.25
C LEU A 82 -9.94 -2.00 -4.13
N ARG A 83 -10.15 -2.96 -3.23
CA ARG A 83 -11.49 -3.50 -2.94
C ARG A 83 -12.43 -2.43 -2.42
N GLU A 84 -11.98 -1.64 -1.44
CA GLU A 84 -12.76 -0.53 -0.88
C GLU A 84 -13.13 0.50 -1.95
N TRP A 85 -12.17 0.86 -2.82
CA TRP A 85 -12.37 1.78 -3.95
C TRP A 85 -13.44 1.27 -4.92
N CYS A 86 -13.38 -0.01 -5.29
CA CYS A 86 -14.40 -0.62 -6.15
C CYS A 86 -15.77 -0.72 -5.46
N CYS A 87 -15.83 -1.01 -4.15
CA CYS A 87 -17.08 -1.02 -3.39
C CYS A 87 -17.75 0.37 -3.33
N GLN A 88 -16.99 1.45 -3.49
CA GLN A 88 -17.49 2.82 -3.58
C GLN A 88 -18.01 3.19 -4.99
N GLY A 89 -17.92 2.26 -5.96
CA GLY A 89 -18.42 2.45 -7.33
C GLY A 89 -17.37 2.98 -8.33
N HIS A 90 -16.11 3.08 -7.92
CA HIS A 90 -15.03 3.50 -8.81
C HIS A 90 -14.43 2.32 -9.59
N SER A 91 -13.97 2.57 -10.82
CA SER A 91 -13.33 1.55 -11.64
C SER A 91 -11.80 1.55 -11.47
N LEU A 92 -11.16 0.39 -11.65
CA LEU A 92 -9.70 0.29 -11.67
C LEU A 92 -9.10 1.05 -12.87
N GLN A 93 -9.82 1.09 -13.99
CA GLN A 93 -9.42 1.85 -15.18
C GLN A 93 -9.30 3.35 -14.86
N GLN A 94 -10.21 3.91 -14.07
CA GLN A 94 -10.11 5.31 -13.60
C GLN A 94 -8.83 5.52 -12.80
N ARG A 95 -8.57 4.65 -11.81
CA ARG A 95 -7.37 4.73 -10.97
C ARG A 95 -6.07 4.60 -11.76
N TYR A 96 -6.01 3.70 -12.74
CA TYR A 96 -4.85 3.56 -13.60
C TYR A 96 -4.67 4.75 -14.56
N ALA A 97 -5.76 5.35 -15.04
CA ALA A 97 -5.70 6.56 -15.85
C ALA A 97 -5.11 7.74 -15.04
N ASP A 98 -5.60 7.97 -13.82
CA ASP A 98 -5.11 9.03 -12.94
C ASP A 98 -3.63 8.85 -12.55
N ALA A 99 -3.18 7.59 -12.40
CA ALA A 99 -1.78 7.27 -12.14
C ALA A 99 -0.88 7.53 -13.36
N SER A 100 -1.35 7.22 -14.57
CA SER A 100 -0.58 7.43 -15.81
C SER A 100 -0.31 8.90 -16.15
N VAL A 101 -1.13 9.83 -15.64
CA VAL A 101 -0.99 11.28 -15.89
C VAL A 101 0.05 11.92 -14.95
N ASN A 102 0.36 11.28 -13.82
CA ASN A 102 1.27 11.81 -12.80
C ASN A 102 2.63 11.06 -12.74
N ALA A 103 2.90 10.19 -13.72
CA ALA A 103 4.12 9.38 -13.81
C ALA A 103 5.22 10.06 -14.65
#